data_AF-A0A9C6WCB2-F1
#
_entry.id   AF-A0A9C6WCB2-F1
#
_cell.length_a   1.000
_cell.length_b   1.000
_cell.length_c   1.000
_cell.angle_alpha   90.00
_cell.angle_beta   90.00
_cell.angle_gamma   90.00
#
_symmetry.space_group_name_H-M   'P 1'
#
loop_
_entity.id
_entity.type
_entity.pdbx_description
1 polymer ?
#
loop_
_entity_poly.entity_id
_entity_poly.type
_entity_poly.pdbx_seq_one_letter_code
_entity_poly.pdbx_strand_id
1 'polypeptide(L)'
;MTDKRENVIRQRAETMVGCKAMIMVRKVKSVSWVVTCFVKEHTHPLAGPGGGRRDFIYEQYPGEWDRIRELNQQLTAEKKRSVTYKRHLEVEHIDVDEYNESLLKKIQHIVYNVKEMESKEEQSQLNFQSATL
;
A
#
# COMPACT_ATOMS: atom_id res chain seq x y z
N MET A 1 1.31 67.11 25.17
CA MET A 1 0.16 66.28 24.76
C MET A 1 0.58 64.83 24.91
N THR A 2 -0.02 64.10 25.85
CA THR A 2 0.32 62.71 26.19
C THR A 2 -0.44 61.76 25.29
N ASP A 3 0.27 61.07 24.39
CA ASP A 3 -0.29 60.05 23.49
C ASP A 3 -0.60 58.77 24.30
N LYS A 4 -1.79 58.73 24.91
CA LYS A 4 -2.33 57.57 25.61
C LYS A 4 -2.81 56.54 24.57
N ARG A 5 -1.89 55.79 23.98
CA ARG A 5 -2.25 54.59 23.21
C ARG A 5 -2.56 53.48 24.18
N GLU A 6 -3.83 53.39 24.54
CA GLU A 6 -4.41 52.27 25.27
C GLU A 6 -4.30 51.03 24.36
N ASN A 7 -3.24 50.24 24.58
CA ASN A 7 -3.03 49.00 23.87
C ASN A 7 -4.05 47.99 24.41
N VAL A 8 -5.24 47.94 23.80
CA VAL A 8 -6.18 46.84 24.01
C VAL A 8 -5.54 45.57 23.44
N ILE A 9 -4.79 44.87 24.28
CA ILE A 9 -4.25 43.55 23.98
C ILE A 9 -5.46 42.64 23.86
N ARG A 10 -5.87 42.31 22.62
CA ARG A 10 -6.81 41.21 22.40
C ARG A 10 -6.19 39.96 23.01
N GLN A 11 -6.75 39.47 24.12
CA GLN A 11 -6.42 38.14 24.62
C GLN A 11 -6.82 37.15 23.55
N ARG A 12 -5.84 36.71 22.74
CA ARG A 12 -6.03 35.64 21.78
C ARG A 12 -6.43 34.41 22.60
N ALA A 13 -7.56 33.79 22.26
CA ALA A 13 -7.98 32.55 22.89
C ALA A 13 -6.83 31.52 22.80
N GLU A 14 -6.55 30.80 23.89
CA GLU A 14 -5.53 29.76 23.91
C GLU A 14 -5.93 28.62 22.96
N THR A 15 -5.37 28.60 21.76
CA THR A 15 -5.55 27.51 20.78
C THR A 15 -4.42 26.48 20.82
N MET A 16 -3.48 26.59 21.77
CA MET A 16 -2.28 25.76 21.79
C MET A 16 -2.56 24.43 22.51
N VAL A 17 -2.66 23.36 21.73
CA VAL A 17 -2.74 21.98 22.22
C VAL A 17 -1.33 21.40 22.21
N GLY A 18 -0.77 21.05 23.39
CA GLY A 18 0.60 20.54 23.54
C GLY A 18 1.36 21.16 24.72
N CYS A 19 2.70 21.20 24.62
CA CYS A 19 3.57 21.75 25.66
C CYS A 19 3.36 23.26 25.82
N LYS A 20 3.03 23.71 27.03
CA LYS A 20 2.75 25.13 27.35
C LYS A 20 3.99 25.94 27.75
N ALA A 21 5.17 25.32 27.76
CA ALA A 21 6.42 26.01 28.08
C ALA A 21 6.69 27.13 27.07
N MET A 22 7.02 28.33 27.57
CA MET A 22 7.27 29.49 26.72
C MET A 22 8.17 30.52 27.40
N ILE A 23 8.88 31.30 26.58
CA ILE A 23 9.56 32.52 27.00
C ILE A 23 9.11 33.67 26.09
N MET A 24 8.56 34.72 26.68
CA MET A 24 8.15 35.92 25.96
C MET A 24 9.06 37.07 26.39
N VAL A 25 9.63 37.77 25.42
CA VAL A 25 10.55 38.88 25.66
C VAL A 25 9.99 40.14 25.00
N ARG A 26 10.02 41.26 25.73
CA ARG A 26 9.59 42.58 25.25
C ARG A 26 10.77 43.54 25.24
N LYS A 27 10.91 44.29 24.16
CA LYS A 27 11.86 45.41 24.07
C LYS A 27 11.29 46.63 24.79
N VAL A 28 12.03 47.20 25.73
CA VAL A 28 11.56 48.34 26.56
C VAL A 28 12.19 49.66 26.10
N LYS A 29 13.49 49.67 25.79
CA LYS A 29 14.21 50.79 25.16
C LYS A 29 15.04 50.26 23.99
N SER A 30 15.69 51.12 23.21
CA SER A 30 16.47 50.73 22.02
C SER A 30 17.47 49.59 22.26
N VAL A 31 17.93 49.42 23.50
CA VAL A 31 18.99 48.47 23.91
C VAL A 31 18.55 47.47 24.99
N SER A 32 17.38 47.63 25.63
CA SER A 32 16.98 46.76 26.76
C SER A 32 15.81 45.84 26.43
N TRP A 33 15.94 44.56 26.83
CA TRP A 33 14.95 43.51 26.70
C TRP A 33 14.57 42.98 28.07
N VAL A 34 13.29 42.75 28.30
CA VAL A 34 12.75 42.21 29.55
C VAL A 34 11.91 40.99 29.24
N VAL A 35 12.10 39.92 30.01
CA VAL A 35 11.26 38.72 29.92
C VAL A 35 9.91 39.03 30.57
N THR A 36 8.83 38.94 29.81
CA THR A 36 7.47 39.25 30.28
C THR A 36 6.67 38.03 30.69
N CYS A 37 7.03 36.85 30.18
CA CYS A 37 6.43 35.58 30.59
C CYS A 37 7.48 34.49 30.48
N PHE A 38 7.58 33.63 31.50
CA PHE A 38 8.44 32.46 31.49
C PHE A 38 7.70 31.28 32.12
N VAL A 39 7.33 30.30 31.30
CA VAL A 39 6.76 29.02 31.72
C VAL A 39 7.85 27.97 31.52
N LYS A 40 8.44 27.52 32.63
CA LYS A 40 9.55 26.56 32.63
C LYS A 40 9.06 25.11 32.48
N GLU A 41 7.85 24.81 32.91
CA GLU A 41 7.34 23.45 32.99
C GLU A 41 7.01 22.90 31.60
N HIS A 42 7.60 21.75 31.27
CA HIS A 42 7.32 21.02 30.04
C HIS A 42 6.45 19.80 30.35
N THR A 43 5.54 19.47 29.44
CA THR A 43 4.76 18.21 29.49
C THR A 43 5.52 17.04 28.87
N HIS A 44 6.80 17.21 28.56
CA HIS A 44 7.70 16.21 27.99
C HIS A 44 9.12 16.43 28.51
N PRO A 45 9.98 15.39 28.50
CA PRO A 45 11.39 15.54 28.83
C PRO A 45 12.06 16.59 27.93
N LEU A 46 12.92 17.42 28.51
CA LEU A 46 13.80 18.31 27.75
C LEU A 46 14.95 17.51 27.16
N ALA A 47 15.38 17.86 25.95
CA ALA A 47 16.57 17.25 25.37
C ALA A 47 17.77 17.53 26.26
N GLY A 48 18.44 16.45 26.70
CA GLY A 48 19.65 16.55 27.50
C GLY A 48 20.74 17.35 26.77
N PRO A 49 21.77 17.83 27.48
CA PRO A 49 22.86 18.57 26.86
C PRO A 49 23.60 17.65 25.89
N GLY A 50 23.41 17.87 24.58
CA GLY A 50 24.02 17.09 23.50
C GLY A 50 23.07 16.17 22.72
N GLY A 51 21.81 16.02 23.14
CA GLY A 51 20.81 15.23 22.41
C GLY A 51 20.31 16.00 21.19
N GLY A 52 20.70 15.56 19.99
CA GLY A 52 20.15 16.11 18.75
C GLY A 52 18.66 15.76 18.60
N ARG A 53 17.95 16.42 17.68
CA ARG A 53 16.52 16.15 17.38
C ARG A 53 16.20 14.67 17.07
N ARG A 54 17.22 13.84 16.78
CA ARG A 54 17.07 12.46 16.35
C ARG A 54 16.82 11.49 17.51
N ASP A 55 17.40 11.75 18.68
CA ASP A 55 17.33 10.81 19.81
C ASP A 55 15.90 10.74 20.39
N PHE A 56 15.14 11.84 20.30
CA PHE A 56 13.74 11.90 20.74
C PHE A 56 12.78 11.05 19.90
N ILE A 57 13.06 10.84 18.62
CA ILE A 57 12.14 10.09 17.74
C ILE A 57 12.10 8.60 18.15
N TYR A 58 13.22 8.07 18.63
CA TYR A 58 13.32 6.67 19.06
C TYR A 58 12.73 6.45 20.46
N GLU A 59 12.84 7.44 21.36
CA GLU A 59 12.38 7.32 22.75
C GLU A 59 10.90 7.69 22.94
N GLN A 60 10.32 8.47 22.01
CA GLN A 60 8.89 8.80 22.03
C GLN A 60 7.98 7.59 21.78
N TYR A 61 8.48 6.53 21.11
CA TYR A 61 7.71 5.32 20.81
C TYR A 61 8.54 4.04 21.04
N PRO A 62 8.75 3.64 22.30
CA PRO A 62 9.44 2.40 22.62
C PRO A 62 8.67 1.20 22.04
N GLY A 63 9.34 0.39 21.21
CA GLY A 63 8.78 -0.85 20.64
C GLY A 63 8.07 -0.72 19.29
N GLU A 64 7.78 0.49 18.79
CA GLU A 64 7.21 0.65 17.44
C GLU A 64 8.20 0.27 16.33
N TRP A 65 9.49 0.54 16.54
CA TRP A 65 10.55 0.14 15.60
C TRP A 65 10.69 -1.38 15.50
N ASP A 66 10.56 -2.10 16.62
CA ASP A 66 10.55 -3.56 16.62
C ASP A 66 9.31 -4.08 15.89
N ARG A 67 8.16 -3.43 16.08
CA ARG A 67 6.92 -3.78 15.36
C ARG A 67 7.04 -3.52 13.87
N ILE A 68 7.64 -2.41 13.44
CA ILE A 68 7.91 -2.11 12.02
C ILE A 68 8.84 -3.16 11.43
N ARG A 69 9.90 -3.54 12.14
CA ARG A 69 10.84 -4.58 11.68
C ARG A 69 10.13 -5.93 11.51
N GLU A 70 9.36 -6.33 12.51
CA GLU A 70 8.58 -7.58 12.51
C GLU A 70 7.58 -7.61 11.33
N LEU A 71 6.81 -6.53 11.15
CA LEU A 71 5.86 -6.43 10.05
C LEU A 71 6.53 -6.49 8.68
N ASN A 72 7.71 -5.85 8.53
CA ASN A 72 8.48 -5.95 7.29
C ASN A 72 8.99 -7.37 7.01
N GLN A 73 9.38 -8.10 8.05
CA GLN A 73 9.79 -9.50 7.93
C GLN A 73 8.62 -10.39 7.52
N GLN A 74 7.44 -10.21 8.13
CA GLN A 74 6.22 -10.91 7.76
C GLN A 74 5.80 -10.59 6.31
N LEU A 75 5.84 -9.32 5.93
CA LEU A 75 5.56 -8.88 4.56
C LEU A 75 6.51 -9.53 3.55
N THR A 76 7.79 -9.65 3.89
CA THR A 76 8.79 -10.29 3.03
C THR A 76 8.52 -11.79 2.88
N ALA A 77 8.14 -12.46 3.96
CA ALA A 77 7.76 -13.88 3.92
C ALA A 77 6.51 -14.10 3.05
N GLU A 78 5.48 -13.27 3.22
CA GLU A 78 4.26 -13.34 2.41
C GLU A 78 4.52 -13.06 0.93
N LYS A 79 5.35 -12.07 0.59
CA LYS A 79 5.76 -11.82 -0.80
C LYS A 79 6.43 -13.05 -1.42
N LYS A 80 7.30 -13.75 -0.67
CA LYS A 80 7.92 -14.99 -1.14
C LYS A 80 6.89 -16.09 -1.38
N ARG A 81 5.95 -16.29 -0.44
CA ARG A 81 4.85 -17.26 -0.58
C ARG A 81 3.98 -16.96 -1.81
N SER A 82 3.59 -15.71 -2.00
CA SER A 82 2.80 -15.25 -3.13
C SER A 82 3.45 -15.54 -4.48
N VAL A 83 4.77 -15.32 -4.60
CA VAL A 83 5.50 -15.66 -5.83
C VAL A 83 5.47 -17.17 -6.07
N THR A 84 5.62 -18.00 -5.04
CA THR A 84 5.54 -19.47 -5.18
C THR A 84 4.14 -19.92 -5.61
N TYR A 85 3.08 -19.42 -4.97
CA TYR A 85 1.71 -19.74 -5.36
C TYR A 85 1.40 -19.31 -6.80
N LYS A 86 1.88 -18.13 -7.21
CA LYS A 86 1.73 -17.66 -8.58
C LYS A 86 2.38 -18.62 -9.58
N ARG A 87 3.60 -19.08 -9.31
CA ARG A 87 4.28 -20.07 -10.17
C ARG A 87 3.52 -21.39 -10.27
N HIS A 88 2.98 -21.89 -9.16
CA HIS A 88 2.18 -23.11 -9.19
C HIS A 88 0.93 -22.94 -10.04
N LEU A 89 0.20 -21.83 -9.88
CA LEU A 89 -0.98 -21.52 -10.70
C LEU A 89 -0.63 -21.37 -12.18
N GLU A 90 0.52 -20.77 -12.50
CA GLU A 90 1.00 -20.66 -13.88
C GLU A 90 1.24 -22.03 -14.52
N VAL A 91 1.85 -22.97 -13.78
CA VAL A 91 2.05 -24.34 -14.27
C VAL A 91 0.72 -25.07 -14.47
N GLU A 92 -0.19 -25.01 -13.49
CA GLU A 92 -1.51 -25.63 -13.61
C GLU A 92 -2.32 -25.07 -14.79
N HIS A 93 -2.19 -23.77 -15.06
CA HIS A 93 -2.85 -23.14 -16.21
C HIS A 93 -2.32 -23.70 -17.54
N ILE A 94 -1.01 -23.83 -17.67
CA ILE A 94 -0.37 -24.42 -18.86
C ILE A 94 -0.85 -25.86 -19.06
N ASP A 95 -0.86 -26.67 -18.01
CA ASP A 95 -1.28 -28.08 -18.09
C ASP A 95 -2.75 -28.21 -18.56
N VAL A 96 -3.63 -27.34 -18.06
CA VAL A 96 -5.06 -27.31 -18.46
C VAL A 96 -5.20 -26.93 -19.92
N ASP A 97 -4.47 -25.91 -20.38
CA ASP A 97 -4.51 -25.47 -21.77
C ASP A 97 -3.99 -26.56 -22.72
N GLU A 98 -2.88 -27.21 -22.39
CA GLU A 98 -2.34 -28.33 -23.17
C GLU A 98 -3.31 -29.52 -23.25
N TYR A 99 -3.96 -29.86 -22.13
CA TYR A 99 -4.98 -30.90 -22.11
C TYR A 99 -6.17 -30.55 -23.01
N ASN A 100 -6.67 -29.32 -22.92
CA ASN A 100 -7.80 -28.85 -23.73
C ASN A 100 -7.46 -28.85 -25.21
N GLU A 101 -6.27 -28.40 -25.61
CA GLU A 101 -5.82 -28.46 -27.00
C GLU A 101 -5.72 -29.90 -27.52
N SER A 102 -5.15 -30.80 -26.71
CA SER A 102 -5.03 -32.23 -27.06
C SER A 102 -6.41 -32.88 -27.23
N LEU A 103 -7.33 -32.57 -26.32
CA LEU A 103 -8.71 -33.05 -26.39
C LEU A 103 -9.43 -32.51 -27.62
N LEU A 104 -9.27 -31.21 -27.92
CA LEU A 104 -9.86 -30.57 -29.10
C LEU A 104 -9.38 -31.24 -30.38
N LYS A 105 -8.07 -31.53 -30.51
CA LYS A 105 -7.50 -32.23 -31.67
C LYS A 105 -8.10 -33.63 -31.83
N LYS A 106 -8.29 -34.37 -30.75
CA LYS A 106 -8.94 -35.70 -30.78
C LYS A 106 -10.40 -35.61 -31.23
N ILE A 107 -11.16 -34.64 -30.71
CA ILE A 107 -12.55 -34.41 -31.12
C ILE A 107 -12.61 -34.05 -32.60
N GLN A 108 -11.77 -33.14 -33.08
CA GLN A 108 -11.70 -32.75 -34.48
C GLN A 108 -11.39 -33.95 -35.38
N HIS A 109 -10.48 -34.82 -34.97
CA HIS A 109 -10.16 -36.03 -35.72
C HIS A 109 -11.37 -36.99 -35.80
N ILE A 110 -12.09 -37.19 -34.68
CA ILE A 110 -13.31 -38.00 -34.67
C ILE A 110 -14.38 -37.40 -35.58
N VAL A 111 -14.62 -36.10 -35.48
CA VAL A 111 -15.60 -35.38 -36.33
C VAL A 111 -15.23 -35.51 -37.81
N TYR A 112 -13.95 -35.38 -38.15
CA TYR A 112 -13.47 -35.57 -39.51
C TYR A 112 -13.74 -37.00 -40.01
N ASN A 113 -13.39 -38.01 -39.22
CA ASN A 113 -13.61 -39.42 -39.59
C ASN A 113 -15.10 -39.74 -39.76
N VAL A 114 -15.98 -39.23 -38.88
CA VAL A 114 -17.43 -39.41 -39.00
C VAL A 114 -17.97 -38.80 -40.29
N LYS A 115 -17.59 -37.55 -40.60
CA LYS A 115 -18.00 -36.90 -41.86
C LYS A 115 -17.50 -37.64 -43.11
N GLU A 116 -16.28 -38.18 -43.06
CA GLU A 116 -15.73 -38.98 -44.15
C GLU A 116 -16.53 -40.28 -44.33
N MET A 117 -16.93 -40.95 -43.24
CA MET A 117 -17.79 -42.14 -43.29
C MET A 117 -19.18 -41.81 -43.83
N GLU A 118 -19.82 -40.74 -43.35
CA GLU A 118 -21.13 -40.27 -43.81
C GLU A 118 -21.09 -39.98 -45.33
N SER A 119 -20.06 -39.28 -45.80
CA SER A 119 -19.90 -38.97 -47.24
C SER A 119 -19.74 -40.23 -48.11
N LYS A 120 -18.98 -41.23 -47.62
CA LYS A 120 -18.81 -42.51 -48.32
C LYS A 120 -20.10 -43.31 -48.37
N GLU A 121 -20.90 -43.27 -47.30
CA GLU A 121 -22.20 -43.93 -47.24
C GLU A 121 -23.19 -43.29 -48.21
N GLU A 122 -23.31 -41.96 -48.22
CA GLU A 122 -24.14 -41.22 -49.18
C GLU A 122 -23.76 -41.55 -50.63
N GLN A 123 -22.46 -41.58 -50.94
CA GLN A 123 -21.99 -41.89 -52.28
C GLN A 123 -22.25 -43.35 -52.68
N SER A 124 -22.15 -44.28 -51.73
CA SER A 124 -22.48 -45.70 -51.96
C SER A 124 -23.99 -45.89 -52.22
N GLN A 125 -24.84 -45.17 -51.49
CA GLN A 125 -26.29 -45.17 -51.69
C GLN A 125 -26.67 -44.61 -53.07
N LEU A 126 -26.06 -43.50 -53.50
CA LEU A 126 -26.26 -42.91 -54.83
C LEU A 126 -25.82 -43.86 -55.95
N ASN A 127 -24.67 -44.53 -55.78
CA ASN A 127 -24.17 -45.50 -56.75
C ASN A 127 -25.11 -46.72 -56.87
N PHE A 128 -25.66 -47.20 -55.76
CA PHE A 128 -26.62 -48.30 -55.76
C PHE A 128 -27.95 -47.92 -56.46
N GLN A 129 -28.47 -46.72 -56.19
CA GLN A 129 -29.68 -46.21 -56.86
C GLN A 129 -29.47 -46.05 -58.38
N SER A 130 -28.29 -45.61 -58.80
CA SER A 130 -27.94 -45.45 -60.22
C SER A 130 -27.75 -46.77 -60.97
N ALA A 131 -27.41 -47.86 -60.25
CA ALA A 131 -27.21 -49.19 -60.83
C ALA A 131 -28.49 -50.05 -60.91
N THR A 132 -29.59 -49.59 -60.30
CA THR A 132 -30.87 -50.31 -60.25
C THR A 132 -31.90 -49.77 -61.28
N LEU A 133 -31.52 -48.74 -62.04
CA LEU A 133 -32.24 -48.19 -63.21
C LEU A 133 -31.56 -48.65 -64.50
#